data_AF-A0A836IK13-F1
#
_entry.id   AF-A0A836IK13-F1
#
_cell.length_a   1.000
_cell.length_b   1.000
_cell.length_c   1.000
_cell.angle_alpha   90.00
_cell.angle_beta   90.00
_cell.angle_gamma   90.00
#
_symmetry.space_group_name_H-M   'P 1'
#
loop_
_entity.id
_entity.type
_entity.pdbx_description
1 polymer ?
#
loop_
_entity_poly.entity_id
_entity_poly.type
_entity_poly.pdbx_seq_one_letter_code
_entity_poly.pdbx_strand_id
1 'polypeptide(L)'
;MPKKGEEVSESPEAAVNRLKEAMKQHRKVLKELHTCTERFTCALAAVAASFQLLASGTHKPIIIQSSGALVYGIEEVHDGVALQDLMEELDYMLSVRFEKMIEGQCRLKESCKRKSKAEKTLSLLRIQCDKLKPPKNADARAQALYMAETQKRDKHEVECSRLRAEFEDTFGEFTTHLGTLVYEDMKALTERLHRVLSGLSYQFRKCKDGLLANAAAPSPLAVNA
;
A
#
# COMPACT_ATOMS: atom_id res chain seq x y z
N MET A 1 36.52 -6.28 1.54
CA MET A 1 35.20 -6.89 1.34
C MET A 1 34.57 -7.11 2.70
N PRO A 2 33.41 -6.49 3.02
CA PRO A 2 32.75 -6.74 4.30
C PRO A 2 32.14 -8.15 4.30
N LYS A 3 32.13 -8.78 5.48
CA LYS A 3 31.71 -10.18 5.68
C LYS A 3 30.18 -10.30 5.63
N LYS A 4 29.69 -11.41 5.07
CA LYS A 4 28.29 -11.85 5.15
C LYS A 4 27.82 -11.80 6.62
N GLY A 5 26.81 -10.99 6.91
CA GLY A 5 26.12 -10.98 8.21
C GLY A 5 26.23 -9.71 9.04
N GLU A 6 26.93 -8.66 8.59
CA GLU A 6 26.70 -7.32 9.15
C GLU A 6 25.36 -6.81 8.61
N GLU A 7 24.29 -7.04 9.37
CA GLU A 7 23.13 -6.15 9.32
C GLU A 7 23.67 -4.77 9.67
N VAL A 8 23.91 -3.95 8.65
CA VAL A 8 24.09 -2.53 8.80
C VAL A 8 22.79 -2.04 9.42
N SER A 9 22.77 -1.94 10.75
CA SER A 9 21.65 -1.39 11.51
C SER A 9 21.41 0.01 10.96
N GLU A 10 20.41 0.12 10.09
CA GLU A 10 20.01 1.38 9.51
C GLU A 10 19.62 2.33 10.64
N SER A 11 19.96 3.61 10.52
CA SER A 11 19.54 4.56 11.56
C SER A 11 18.01 4.60 11.61
N PRO A 12 17.41 4.77 12.79
CA PRO A 12 15.96 4.85 12.91
C PRO A 12 15.34 5.95 12.04
N GLU A 13 16.04 7.06 11.85
CA GLU A 13 15.65 8.13 10.92
C GLU A 13 15.57 7.65 9.48
N ALA A 14 16.53 6.83 9.04
CA ALA A 14 16.55 6.27 7.70
C ALA A 14 15.45 5.21 7.51
N ALA A 15 15.19 4.36 8.52
CA ALA A 15 14.06 3.44 8.51
C ALA A 15 12.70 4.18 8.41
N VAL A 16 12.49 5.24 9.20
CA VAL A 16 11.27 6.06 9.16
C VAL A 16 11.08 6.73 7.80
N ASN A 17 12.16 7.24 7.20
CA ASN A 17 12.11 7.84 5.86
C ASN A 17 11.82 6.80 4.78
N ARG A 18 12.41 5.61 4.87
CA ARG A 18 12.15 4.50 3.96
C ARG A 18 10.68 4.10 3.99
N LEU A 19 10.10 3.94 5.18
CA LEU A 19 8.68 3.60 5.36
C LEU A 19 7.76 4.67 4.75
N LYS A 20 8.09 5.95 4.96
CA LYS A 20 7.36 7.07 4.33
C LYS A 20 7.35 6.98 2.81
N GLU A 21 8.49 6.73 2.19
CA GLU A 21 8.58 6.63 0.73
C GLU A 21 7.87 5.38 0.20
N ALA A 22 7.96 4.25 0.91
CA ALA A 22 7.18 3.04 0.59
C ALA A 22 5.67 3.30 0.62
N MET A 23 5.17 3.98 1.65
CA MET A 23 3.76 4.38 1.74
C MET A 23 3.31 5.28 0.59
N LYS A 24 4.14 6.28 0.22
CA LYS A 24 3.83 7.13 -0.94
C LYS A 24 3.75 6.34 -2.24
N GLN A 25 4.70 5.44 -2.45
CA GLN A 25 4.73 4.59 -3.63
C GLN A 25 3.51 3.67 -3.67
N HIS A 26 3.15 3.06 -2.54
CA HIS A 26 1.95 2.23 -2.44
C HIS A 26 0.69 3.04 -2.80
N ARG A 27 0.54 4.26 -2.24
CA ARG A 27 -0.58 5.16 -2.59
C ARG A 27 -0.65 5.45 -4.07
N LYS A 28 0.50 5.73 -4.69
CA LYS A 28 0.59 6.04 -6.12
C LYS A 28 0.09 4.86 -6.96
N VAL A 29 0.54 3.64 -6.64
CA VAL A 29 0.13 2.43 -7.37
C VAL A 29 -1.37 2.14 -7.18
N LEU A 30 -1.92 2.33 -5.98
CA LEU A 30 -3.37 2.17 -5.77
C LEU A 30 -4.19 3.18 -6.59
N LYS A 31 -3.74 4.44 -6.71
CA LYS A 31 -4.39 5.43 -7.58
C LYS A 31 -4.33 5.03 -9.05
N GLU A 32 -3.18 4.52 -9.50
CA GLU A 32 -3.02 4.02 -10.87
C GLU A 32 -3.95 2.83 -11.14
N LEU A 33 -4.07 1.90 -10.18
CA LEU A 33 -5.00 0.78 -10.27
C LEU A 33 -6.47 1.24 -10.30
N HIS A 34 -6.84 2.22 -9.48
CA HIS A 34 -8.16 2.84 -9.51
C HIS A 34 -8.48 3.41 -10.90
N THR A 35 -7.63 4.30 -11.42
CA THR A 35 -7.80 4.88 -12.75
C THR A 35 -7.79 3.84 -13.87
N CYS A 36 -6.98 2.79 -13.74
CA CYS A 36 -6.99 1.68 -14.69
C CYS A 36 -8.33 0.93 -14.67
N THR A 37 -8.88 0.67 -13.48
CA THR A 37 -10.16 0.01 -13.28
C THR A 37 -11.29 0.84 -13.89
N GLU A 38 -11.34 2.15 -13.65
CA GLU A 38 -12.33 3.06 -14.26
C GLU A 38 -12.27 3.02 -15.79
N ARG A 39 -11.07 3.13 -16.37
CA ARG A 39 -10.88 3.09 -17.82
C ARG A 39 -11.28 1.75 -18.41
N PHE A 40 -10.95 0.68 -17.71
CA PHE A 40 -11.28 -0.68 -18.12
C PHE A 40 -12.80 -0.91 -18.11
N THR A 41 -13.49 -0.46 -17.07
CA THR A 41 -14.95 -0.43 -16.98
C THR A 41 -15.57 0.30 -18.17
N CYS A 42 -15.13 1.53 -18.46
CA CYS A 42 -15.63 2.29 -19.62
C CYS A 42 -15.36 1.58 -20.96
N ALA A 43 -14.19 0.96 -21.11
CA ALA A 43 -13.83 0.23 -22.32
C ALA A 43 -14.70 -1.02 -22.53
N LEU A 44 -14.97 -1.78 -21.47
CA LEU A 44 -15.88 -2.92 -21.53
C LEU A 44 -17.29 -2.49 -21.95
N ALA A 45 -17.83 -1.43 -21.36
CA ALA A 45 -19.14 -0.89 -21.72
C ALA A 45 -19.18 -0.42 -23.19
N ALA A 46 -18.12 0.24 -23.68
CA ALA A 46 -18.04 0.66 -25.08
C ALA A 46 -17.98 -0.53 -26.06
N VAL A 47 -17.26 -1.59 -25.70
CA VAL A 47 -17.22 -2.83 -26.50
C VAL A 47 -18.59 -3.50 -26.54
N ALA A 48 -19.29 -3.57 -25.41
CA ALA A 48 -20.65 -4.11 -25.34
C ALA A 48 -21.61 -3.32 -26.26
N ALA A 49 -21.60 -1.98 -26.15
CA ALA A 49 -22.42 -1.10 -26.98
C ALA A 49 -22.10 -1.26 -28.48
N SER A 50 -20.82 -1.39 -28.84
CA SER A 50 -20.39 -1.64 -30.22
C SER A 50 -20.93 -2.96 -30.77
N PHE A 51 -20.85 -4.04 -29.99
CA PHE A 51 -21.39 -5.34 -30.40
C PHE A 51 -22.92 -5.34 -30.54
N GLN A 52 -23.64 -4.62 -29.68
CA GLN A 52 -25.08 -4.40 -29.82
C GLN A 52 -25.42 -3.64 -31.10
N LEU A 53 -24.69 -2.56 -31.40
CA LEU A 53 -24.89 -1.77 -32.61
C LEU A 53 -24.64 -2.58 -33.89
N LEU A 54 -23.59 -3.39 -33.91
CA LEU A 54 -23.30 -4.26 -35.05
C LEU A 54 -24.33 -5.39 -35.19
N ALA A 55 -24.83 -5.92 -34.06
CA ALA A 55 -25.85 -6.96 -34.05
C ALA A 55 -27.21 -6.47 -34.57
N SER A 56 -27.58 -5.22 -34.30
CA SER A 56 -28.86 -4.66 -34.80
C SER A 56 -28.90 -4.50 -36.32
N GLY A 57 -27.73 -4.39 -36.97
CA GLY A 57 -27.60 -4.29 -38.42
C GLY A 57 -27.58 -5.63 -39.17
N THR A 58 -27.69 -6.78 -38.48
CA THR A 58 -27.63 -8.10 -39.11
C THR A 58 -28.87 -8.95 -38.82
N HIS A 59 -29.26 -9.80 -39.78
CA HIS A 59 -30.30 -10.82 -39.58
C HIS A 59 -29.75 -12.17 -39.13
N LYS A 60 -28.43 -12.29 -38.90
CA LYS A 60 -27.80 -13.55 -38.45
C LYS A 60 -28.12 -13.80 -36.97
N PRO A 61 -28.96 -14.80 -36.62
CA PRO A 61 -29.39 -15.00 -35.23
C PRO A 61 -28.22 -15.28 -34.27
N ILE A 62 -27.17 -15.95 -34.75
CA ILE A 62 -25.93 -16.22 -34.02
C ILE A 62 -25.22 -14.96 -33.55
N ILE A 63 -25.14 -13.94 -34.42
CA ILE A 63 -24.47 -12.68 -34.08
C ILE A 63 -25.32 -11.93 -33.05
N ILE A 64 -26.64 -11.88 -33.25
CA ILE A 64 -27.57 -11.25 -32.31
C ILE A 64 -27.48 -11.91 -30.93
N GLN A 65 -27.54 -13.24 -30.86
CA GLN A 65 -27.48 -13.99 -29.61
C GLN A 65 -26.12 -13.90 -28.93
N SER A 66 -25.01 -14.03 -29.68
CA SER A 66 -23.65 -13.99 -29.12
C SER A 66 -23.29 -12.59 -28.63
N SER A 67 -23.64 -11.54 -29.39
CA SER A 67 -23.47 -10.15 -28.95
C SER A 67 -24.33 -9.85 -27.73
N GLY A 68 -25.60 -10.28 -27.70
CA GLY A 68 -26.48 -10.10 -26.54
C GLY A 68 -25.94 -10.79 -25.28
N ALA A 69 -25.44 -12.03 -25.41
CA ALA A 69 -24.83 -12.76 -24.30
C ALA A 69 -23.54 -12.10 -23.80
N LEU A 70 -22.72 -11.53 -24.68
CA LEU A 70 -21.51 -10.81 -24.29
C LEU A 70 -21.83 -9.48 -23.60
N VAL A 71 -22.84 -8.75 -24.05
CA VAL A 71 -23.29 -7.54 -23.34
C VAL A 71 -23.83 -7.89 -21.97
N TYR A 72 -24.71 -8.88 -21.87
CA TYR A 72 -25.22 -9.33 -20.57
C TYR A 72 -24.09 -9.81 -19.65
N GLY A 73 -23.06 -10.47 -20.19
CA GLY A 73 -21.89 -10.88 -19.42
C GLY A 73 -21.01 -9.71 -18.96
N ILE A 74 -20.87 -8.66 -19.77
CA ILE A 74 -20.17 -7.43 -19.39
C ILE A 74 -20.95 -6.66 -18.34
N GLU A 75 -22.27 -6.57 -18.50
CA GLU A 75 -23.21 -6.03 -17.51
C GLU A 75 -23.18 -6.86 -16.22
N GLU A 76 -23.10 -8.20 -16.26
CA GLU A 76 -22.93 -9.01 -15.04
C GLU A 76 -21.61 -8.75 -14.31
N VAL A 77 -20.53 -8.37 -15.00
CA VAL A 77 -19.26 -8.02 -14.34
C VAL A 77 -19.27 -6.57 -13.83
N HIS A 78 -20.00 -5.70 -14.52
CA HIS A 78 -20.17 -4.29 -14.19
C HIS A 78 -21.22 -4.07 -13.09
N ASP A 79 -22.45 -4.50 -13.33
CA ASP A 79 -23.65 -4.40 -12.50
C ASP A 79 -23.75 -5.53 -11.46
N GLY A 80 -23.12 -6.69 -11.69
CA GLY A 80 -23.03 -7.78 -10.70
C GLY A 80 -22.01 -7.52 -9.58
N VAL A 81 -21.74 -6.24 -9.31
CA VAL A 81 -20.99 -5.70 -8.17
C VAL A 81 -19.47 -5.98 -8.21
N ALA A 82 -18.93 -6.88 -9.02
CA ALA A 82 -17.51 -7.23 -8.94
C ALA A 82 -16.52 -6.08 -9.24
N LEU A 83 -16.77 -5.30 -10.31
CA LEU A 83 -15.95 -4.12 -10.62
C LEU A 83 -16.22 -2.96 -9.66
N GLN A 84 -17.49 -2.79 -9.26
CA GLN A 84 -17.90 -1.78 -8.29
C GLN A 84 -17.27 -2.04 -6.91
N ASP A 85 -17.30 -3.28 -6.41
CA ASP A 85 -16.66 -3.76 -5.18
C ASP A 85 -15.15 -3.50 -5.18
N LEU A 86 -14.50 -3.67 -6.34
CA LEU A 86 -13.08 -3.37 -6.50
C LEU A 86 -12.83 -1.86 -6.40
N MET A 87 -13.65 -1.03 -7.04
CA MET A 87 -13.54 0.42 -6.94
C MET A 87 -13.80 0.92 -5.52
N GLU A 88 -14.86 0.47 -4.87
CA GLU A 88 -15.20 0.84 -3.50
C GLU A 88 -14.11 0.45 -2.49
N GLU A 89 -13.52 -0.74 -2.66
CA GLU A 89 -12.38 -1.14 -1.83
C GLU A 89 -11.16 -0.25 -2.09
N LEU A 90 -10.85 0.08 -3.35
CA LEU A 90 -9.73 0.98 -3.68
C LEU A 90 -9.96 2.37 -3.08
N ASP A 91 -11.18 2.89 -3.11
CA ASP A 91 -11.55 4.16 -2.48
C ASP A 91 -11.41 4.11 -0.97
N TYR A 92 -11.88 3.03 -0.33
CA TYR A 92 -11.73 2.81 1.10
C TYR A 92 -10.25 2.75 1.52
N MET A 93 -9.43 2.04 0.75
CA MET A 93 -7.98 1.96 0.98
C MET A 93 -7.33 3.35 0.86
N LEU A 94 -7.64 4.10 -0.21
CA LEU A 94 -7.05 5.40 -0.51
C LEU A 94 -7.48 6.52 0.44
N SER A 95 -8.64 6.39 1.08
CA SER A 95 -9.19 7.34 2.05
C SER A 95 -8.89 6.89 3.48
N VAL A 96 -9.77 6.07 4.07
CA VAL A 96 -9.82 5.75 5.49
C VAL A 96 -8.55 5.05 5.97
N ARG A 97 -8.04 4.06 5.21
CA ARG A 97 -6.82 3.33 5.62
C ARG A 97 -5.57 4.20 5.48
N PHE A 98 -5.46 4.96 4.39
CA PHE A 98 -4.32 5.84 4.17
C PHE A 98 -4.23 7.00 5.16
N GLU A 99 -5.35 7.56 5.59
CA GLU A 99 -5.39 8.58 6.64
C GLU A 99 -4.81 8.06 7.95
N LYS A 100 -5.24 6.87 8.40
CA LYS A 100 -4.70 6.21 9.60
C LYS A 100 -3.20 5.97 9.50
N MET A 101 -2.71 5.54 8.33
CA MET A 101 -1.27 5.35 8.12
C MET A 101 -0.50 6.67 8.22
N ILE A 102 -1.04 7.78 7.68
CA ILE A 102 -0.42 9.10 7.76
C ILE A 102 -0.33 9.57 9.21
N GLU A 103 -1.39 9.40 10.00
CA GLU A 103 -1.39 9.76 11.42
C GLU A 103 -0.31 8.99 12.20
N GLY A 104 -0.24 7.66 12.02
CA GLY A 104 0.80 6.83 12.63
C GLY A 104 2.20 7.26 12.21
N GLN A 105 2.38 7.58 10.93
CA GLN A 105 3.65 8.05 10.38
C GLN A 105 4.08 9.41 10.95
N CYS A 106 3.12 10.32 11.19
CA CYS A 106 3.37 11.59 11.87
C CYS A 106 3.83 11.39 13.32
N ARG A 107 3.11 10.54 14.09
CA ARG A 107 3.49 10.21 15.48
C ARG A 107 4.90 9.62 15.56
N LEU A 108 5.20 8.66 14.68
CA LEU A 108 6.51 8.03 14.63
C LEU A 108 7.62 9.04 14.30
N LYS A 109 7.37 9.94 13.34
CA LYS A 109 8.32 11.01 12.98
C LYS A 109 8.57 11.97 14.14
N GLU A 110 7.55 12.32 14.91
CA GLU A 110 7.69 13.18 16.09
C GLU A 110 8.48 12.50 17.20
N SER A 111 8.18 11.23 17.49
CA SER A 111 8.93 10.42 18.46
C SER A 111 10.41 10.33 18.06
N CYS A 112 10.69 10.03 16.79
CA CYS A 112 12.04 10.02 16.25
C CYS A 112 12.74 11.37 16.45
N LYS A 113 12.09 12.50 16.14
CA LYS A 113 12.68 13.84 16.35
C LYS A 113 13.01 14.11 17.83
N ARG A 114 12.13 13.74 18.76
CA ARG A 114 12.37 13.90 20.20
C ARG A 114 13.59 13.08 20.63
N LYS A 115 13.65 11.81 20.22
CA LYS A 115 14.79 10.92 20.46
C LYS A 115 16.10 11.50 19.92
N SER A 116 16.16 11.84 18.63
CA SER A 116 17.40 12.37 18.01
C SER A 116 17.85 13.68 18.66
N LYS A 117 16.91 14.54 19.09
CA LYS A 117 17.24 15.78 19.81
C LYS A 117 17.86 15.46 21.17
N ALA A 118 17.26 14.54 21.93
CA ALA A 118 17.78 14.13 23.24
C ALA A 118 19.18 13.51 23.12
N GLU A 119 19.43 12.68 22.11
CA GLU A 119 20.74 12.06 21.86
C GLU A 119 21.82 13.10 21.52
N LYS A 120 21.48 14.10 20.69
CA LYS A 120 22.38 15.21 20.39
C LYS A 120 22.73 16.01 21.64
N THR A 121 21.74 16.33 22.48
CA THR A 121 21.97 17.02 23.74
C THR A 121 22.81 16.19 24.71
N LEU A 122 22.56 14.88 24.82
CA LEU A 122 23.36 13.99 25.66
C LEU A 122 24.82 13.95 25.22
N SER A 123 25.07 13.88 23.90
CA SER A 123 26.41 13.94 23.33
C SER A 123 27.14 15.23 23.70
N LEU A 124 26.46 16.38 23.60
CA LEU A 124 27.04 17.67 24.00
C LEU A 124 27.36 17.74 25.50
N LEU A 125 26.46 17.23 26.36
CA LEU A 125 26.68 17.18 27.81
C LEU A 125 27.85 16.25 28.19
N ARG A 126 28.00 15.12 27.50
CA ARG A 126 29.16 14.21 27.67
C ARG A 126 30.46 14.93 27.33
N ILE A 127 30.52 15.60 26.18
CA ILE A 127 31.69 16.40 25.76
C ILE A 127 32.01 17.50 26.78
N GLN A 128 31.00 18.18 27.32
CA GLN A 128 31.20 19.22 28.34
C GLN A 128 31.75 18.63 29.65
N CYS A 129 31.20 17.51 30.12
CA CYS A 129 31.72 16.81 31.30
C CYS A 129 33.17 16.37 31.12
N ASP A 130 33.52 15.84 29.94
CA ASP A 130 34.89 15.40 29.64
C ASP A 130 35.88 16.57 29.66
N LYS A 131 35.48 17.74 29.14
CA LYS A 131 36.28 18.98 29.19
C LYS A 131 36.46 19.54 30.60
N LEU A 132 35.46 19.35 31.46
CA LEU A 132 35.45 19.87 32.83
C LEU A 132 36.08 18.90 33.84
N LYS A 133 36.56 17.73 33.39
CA LYS A 133 37.13 16.70 34.27
C LYS A 133 38.33 17.26 35.04
N PRO A 134 38.23 17.39 36.38
CA PRO A 134 39.28 18.02 37.17
C PRO A 134 40.52 17.12 37.28
N PRO A 135 41.73 17.69 37.34
CA PRO A 135 42.94 16.96 37.74
C PRO A 135 42.84 16.50 39.22
N LYS A 136 43.65 15.51 39.63
CA LYS A 136 43.62 14.90 40.97
C LYS A 136 43.73 15.90 42.15
N ASN A 137 44.25 17.11 41.93
CA ASN A 137 44.46 18.14 42.96
C ASN A 137 43.63 19.41 42.72
N ALA A 138 42.50 19.30 42.02
CA ALA A 138 41.65 20.46 41.75
C ALA A 138 41.03 21.02 43.04
N ASP A 139 40.80 22.34 43.05
CA ASP A 139 40.13 22.98 44.17
C ASP A 139 38.66 22.54 44.30
N ALA A 140 38.08 22.77 45.47
CA ALA A 140 36.70 22.38 45.77
C ALA A 140 35.67 23.01 44.81
N ARG A 141 35.99 24.17 44.22
CA ARG A 141 35.10 24.88 43.29
C ARG A 141 35.06 24.19 41.92
N ALA A 142 36.21 23.81 41.38
CA ALA A 142 36.33 23.04 40.15
C ALA A 142 35.67 21.66 40.30
N GLN A 143 35.87 21.02 41.46
CA GLN A 143 35.19 19.76 41.79
C GLN A 143 33.67 19.94 41.82
N ALA A 144 33.15 20.98 42.47
CA ALA A 144 31.71 21.26 42.56
C ALA A 144 31.08 21.54 41.18
N LEU A 145 31.76 22.30 40.32
CA LEU A 145 31.31 22.56 38.95
C LEU A 145 31.22 21.28 38.11
N TYR A 146 32.24 20.43 38.16
CA TYR A 146 32.24 19.13 37.48
C TYR A 146 31.09 18.24 37.95
N MET A 147 30.85 18.17 39.27
CA MET A 147 29.75 17.38 39.86
C MET A 147 28.37 17.89 39.42
N ALA A 148 28.18 19.21 39.33
CA ALA A 148 26.93 19.79 38.86
C ALA A 148 26.63 19.44 37.40
N GLU A 149 27.64 19.49 36.52
CA GLU A 149 27.48 19.14 35.10
C GLU A 149 27.29 17.63 34.89
N THR A 150 27.99 16.78 35.65
CA THR A 150 27.75 15.32 35.62
C THR A 150 26.35 14.98 36.10
N GLN A 151 25.82 15.64 37.14
CA GLN A 151 24.44 15.43 37.57
C GLN A 151 23.42 15.83 36.49
N LYS A 152 23.68 16.90 35.73
CA LYS A 152 22.83 17.28 34.58
C LYS A 152 22.90 16.24 33.47
N ARG A 153 24.11 15.76 33.13
CA ARG A 153 24.31 14.68 32.15
C ARG A 153 23.53 13.43 32.55
N ASP A 154 23.64 12.99 33.79
CA ASP A 154 23.02 11.75 34.27
C ASP A 154 21.49 11.85 34.23
N LYS A 155 20.91 12.99 34.63
CA LYS A 155 19.47 13.25 34.47
C LYS A 155 19.04 13.17 33.00
N HIS A 156 19.83 13.77 32.10
CA HIS A 156 19.54 13.77 30.67
C HIS A 156 19.74 12.39 30.02
N GLU A 157 20.65 11.56 30.55
CA GLU A 157 20.85 10.19 30.13
C GLU A 157 19.64 9.30 30.44
N VAL A 158 19.04 9.46 31.63
CA VAL A 158 17.78 8.80 31.99
C VAL A 158 16.65 9.19 31.03
N GLU A 159 16.50 10.49 30.75
CA GLU A 159 15.49 10.99 29.81
C GLU A 159 15.74 10.49 28.38
N CYS A 160 17.01 10.44 27.94
CA CYS A 160 17.37 9.89 26.65
C CYS A 160 17.01 8.40 26.53
N SER A 161 17.25 7.61 27.57
CA SER A 161 16.85 6.19 27.62
C SER A 161 15.34 6.02 27.58
N ARG A 162 14.59 6.87 28.31
CA ARG A 162 13.12 6.89 28.26
C ARG A 162 12.60 7.18 26.85
N LEU A 163 13.16 8.18 26.17
CA LEU A 163 12.76 8.56 24.81
C LEU A 163 13.16 7.52 23.75
N ARG A 164 14.22 6.73 23.99
CA ARG A 164 14.56 5.58 23.13
C ARG A 164 13.51 4.49 23.25
N ALA A 165 13.15 4.11 24.48
CA ALA A 165 12.09 3.14 24.71
C ALA A 165 10.76 3.60 24.10
N GLU A 166 10.36 4.86 24.32
CA GLU A 166 9.17 5.45 23.71
C GLU A 166 9.19 5.36 22.16
N PHE A 167 10.36 5.59 21.55
CA PHE A 167 10.52 5.45 20.11
C PHE A 167 10.42 4.00 19.64
N GLU A 168 11.07 3.07 20.34
CA GLU A 168 11.02 1.63 20.01
C GLU A 168 9.60 1.09 20.10
N ASP A 169 8.86 1.46 21.16
CA ASP A 169 7.44 1.11 21.32
C ASP A 169 6.60 1.69 20.18
N THR A 170 6.75 3.00 19.90
CA THR A 170 6.02 3.66 18.80
C THR A 170 6.35 3.03 17.44
N PHE A 171 7.61 2.65 17.22
CA PHE A 171 8.05 2.01 15.98
C PHE A 171 7.49 0.59 15.86
N GLY A 172 7.50 -0.19 16.93
CA GLY A 172 6.91 -1.53 16.98
C GLY A 172 5.41 -1.52 16.73
N GLU A 173 4.67 -0.62 17.39
CA GLU A 173 3.24 -0.42 17.16
C GLU A 173 2.94 -0.02 15.72
N PHE A 174 3.66 0.96 15.19
CA PHE A 174 3.48 1.44 13.82
C PHE A 174 3.73 0.35 12.79
N THR A 175 4.85 -0.37 12.91
CA THR A 175 5.22 -1.42 11.95
C THR A 175 4.28 -2.62 12.01
N THR A 176 3.80 -2.98 13.21
CA THR A 176 2.77 -4.02 13.37
C THR A 176 1.46 -3.59 12.70
N HIS A 177 0.98 -2.37 12.96
CA HIS A 177 -0.24 -1.88 12.36
C HIS A 177 -0.14 -1.76 10.83
N LEU A 178 1.00 -1.26 10.33
CA LEU A 178 1.28 -1.19 8.90
C LEU A 178 1.29 -2.58 8.27
N GLY A 179 1.92 -3.57 8.92
CA GLY A 179 1.96 -4.94 8.45
C GLY A 179 0.56 -5.55 8.32
N THR A 180 -0.30 -5.35 9.32
CA THR A 180 -1.71 -5.79 9.28
C THR A 180 -2.47 -5.12 8.14
N LEU A 181 -2.33 -3.80 7.96
CA LEU A 181 -3.00 -3.08 6.88
C LEU A 181 -2.56 -3.57 5.50
N VAL A 182 -1.25 -3.72 5.28
CA VAL A 182 -0.73 -4.23 4.00
C VAL A 182 -1.24 -5.65 3.72
N TYR A 183 -1.31 -6.50 4.76
CA TYR A 183 -1.87 -7.85 4.61
C TYR A 183 -3.35 -7.82 4.24
N GLU A 184 -4.16 -7.01 4.92
CA GLU A 184 -5.57 -6.83 4.61
C GLU A 184 -5.76 -6.30 3.20
N ASP A 185 -4.98 -5.30 2.79
CA ASP A 185 -5.04 -4.71 1.46
C ASP A 185 -4.67 -5.75 0.39
N MET A 186 -3.59 -6.50 0.61
CA MET A 186 -3.15 -7.57 -0.30
C MET A 186 -4.22 -8.65 -0.46
N LYS A 187 -4.83 -9.09 0.64
CA LYS A 187 -5.91 -10.09 0.62
C LYS A 187 -7.12 -9.55 -0.15
N ALA A 188 -7.59 -8.37 0.24
CA ALA A 188 -8.76 -7.72 -0.35
C ALA A 188 -8.61 -7.49 -1.87
N LEU A 189 -7.46 -6.97 -2.30
CA LEU A 189 -7.16 -6.74 -3.71
C LEU A 189 -7.07 -8.05 -4.48
N THR A 190 -6.38 -9.05 -3.95
CA THR A 190 -6.20 -10.34 -4.61
C THR A 190 -7.55 -11.03 -4.82
N GLU A 191 -8.40 -11.06 -3.80
CA GLU A 191 -9.72 -11.68 -3.87
C GLU A 191 -10.62 -10.97 -4.90
N ARG A 192 -10.69 -9.64 -4.87
CA ARG A 192 -11.54 -8.86 -5.77
C ARG A 192 -11.06 -8.89 -7.22
N LEU A 193 -9.75 -8.72 -7.44
CA LEU A 193 -9.17 -8.85 -8.78
C LEU A 193 -9.40 -10.25 -9.35
N HIS A 194 -9.26 -11.30 -8.53
CA HIS A 194 -9.55 -12.66 -8.97
C HIS A 194 -11.02 -12.83 -9.40
N ARG A 195 -11.97 -12.29 -8.63
CA ARG A 195 -13.40 -12.33 -9.00
C ARG A 195 -13.66 -11.65 -10.34
N VAL A 196 -13.13 -10.44 -10.55
CA VAL A 196 -13.27 -9.69 -11.81
C VAL A 196 -12.68 -10.49 -12.98
N LEU A 197 -11.45 -10.99 -12.86
CA LEU A 197 -10.77 -11.71 -13.92
C LEU A 197 -11.44 -13.06 -14.25
N SER A 198 -11.85 -13.82 -13.23
CA SER A 198 -12.58 -15.08 -13.40
C SER A 198 -13.94 -14.85 -14.04
N GLY A 199 -14.68 -13.83 -13.59
CA GLY A 199 -15.97 -13.44 -14.16
C GLY A 199 -15.85 -13.11 -15.65
N LEU A 200 -14.93 -12.23 -16.01
CA LEU A 200 -14.68 -11.89 -17.42
C LEU A 200 -14.26 -13.09 -18.24
N SER A 201 -13.31 -13.90 -17.74
CA SER A 201 -12.85 -15.09 -18.43
C SER A 201 -14.00 -16.06 -18.76
N TYR A 202 -14.93 -16.23 -17.80
CA TYR A 202 -16.12 -17.05 -17.99
C TYR A 202 -17.01 -16.49 -19.11
N GLN A 203 -17.30 -15.19 -19.10
CA GLN A 203 -18.17 -14.57 -20.11
C GLN A 203 -17.55 -14.63 -21.51
N PHE A 204 -16.25 -14.36 -21.64
CA PHE A 204 -15.55 -14.50 -22.92
C PHE A 204 -15.55 -15.95 -23.43
N ARG A 205 -15.39 -16.93 -22.55
CA ARG A 205 -15.45 -18.35 -22.92
C ARG A 205 -16.85 -18.73 -23.40
N LYS A 206 -17.90 -18.33 -22.68
CA LYS A 206 -19.30 -18.57 -23.07
C LYS A 206 -19.62 -17.97 -24.45
N CYS A 207 -19.16 -16.74 -24.72
CA CYS A 207 -19.30 -16.10 -26.03
C CYS A 207 -18.56 -16.88 -27.13
N LYS A 208 -17.29 -17.25 -26.89
CA LYS A 208 -16.49 -18.05 -27.82
C LYS A 208 -17.15 -19.40 -28.14
N ASP A 209 -17.59 -20.12 -27.13
CA ASP A 209 -18.21 -21.44 -27.29
C ASP A 209 -19.53 -21.34 -28.06
N GLY A 210 -20.32 -20.29 -27.82
CA GLY A 210 -21.54 -19.99 -28.58
C GLY A 210 -21.27 -19.70 -30.06
N LEU A 211 -20.18 -18.99 -30.38
CA LEU A 211 -19.75 -18.74 -31.76
C LEU A 211 -19.28 -20.03 -32.45
N LEU A 212 -18.51 -20.88 -31.75
CA LEU A 212 -17.93 -22.10 -32.32
C LEU A 212 -18.96 -23.22 -32.50
N ALA A 213 -19.85 -23.43 -31.53
CA ALA A 213 -20.87 -24.47 -31.59
C ALA A 213 -21.81 -24.28 -32.80
N ASN A 214 -22.06 -23.03 -33.18
CA ASN A 214 -22.93 -22.69 -34.30
C ASN A 214 -22.21 -22.53 -35.65
N ALA A 215 -20.88 -22.38 -35.66
CA ALA A 215 -20.08 -22.45 -36.89
C ALA A 215 -19.98 -23.89 -37.44
N ALA A 216 -20.20 -24.89 -36.58
CA ALA A 216 -20.22 -26.32 -36.94
C ALA A 216 -21.59 -26.83 -37.42
N ALA A 217 -22.65 -26.01 -37.36
CA ALA A 217 -23.94 -26.39 -37.91
C ALA A 217 -23.85 -26.37 -39.45
N PRO A 218 -24.15 -27.47 -40.16
CA PRO A 218 -24.09 -27.49 -41.61
C PRO A 218 -25.06 -26.44 -42.17
N SER A 219 -24.59 -25.67 -43.14
CA SER A 219 -25.47 -24.90 -44.02
C SER A 219 -26.55 -25.86 -44.54
N PRO A 220 -27.85 -25.54 -44.44
CA PRO A 220 -28.85 -26.30 -45.15
C PRO A 220 -28.68 -25.99 -46.63
N LEU A 221 -27.80 -26.74 -47.30
CA LEU A 221 -27.89 -26.89 -48.74
C LEU A 221 -28.85 -28.02 -49.04
N ALA A 222 -29.91 -27.63 -49.75
CA ALA A 222 -30.85 -28.42 -50.53
C ALA A 222 -31.92 -29.22 -49.76
N VAL A 223 -33.16 -28.74 -49.85
CA VAL A 223 -34.24 -29.62 -50.30
C VAL A 223 -34.86 -29.00 -51.54
N ASN A 224 -34.73 -29.74 -52.64
CA ASN A 224 -35.32 -29.45 -53.95
C ASN A 224 -36.86 -29.37 -53.86
N ALA A 225 -37.44 -28.35 -54.50
CA ALA A 225 -38.62 -28.44 -55.37
C ALA A 225 -38.79 -27.11 -56.11
#